data_AF-A0A812A0I3-F1
#
_entry.id   AF-A0A812A0I3-F1
#
_cell.length_a   1.000
_cell.length_b   1.000
_cell.length_c   1.000
_cell.angle_alpha   90.00
_cell.angle_beta   90.00
_cell.angle_gamma   90.00
#
_symmetry.space_group_name_H-M   'P 1'
#
loop_
_entity.id
_entity.type
_entity.pdbx_description
1 polymer ?
#
loop_
_entity_poly.entity_id
_entity_poly.type
_entity_poly.pdbx_seq_one_letter_code
_entity_poly.pdbx_strand_id
1 'polypeptide(L)'
;MLKQTTDQGLYEKWETVTRHNIPDKKYELAMFTIAACKHTKSNAITIGYEYQTGCYTLLAMGAGQPNRVDAIKKLAITKAYENLITRHETEQPGIGVEEYYKQILSECVLASDAFFPFPDSIIYSAKAGIRYIISPGGSIRDGEIIAEANKRRVSLVFTGMRHFNH
;
A
#
# COMPACT_ATOMS: atom_id res chain seq x y z
N MET A 1 2.47 3.23 34.37
CA MET A 1 3.27 2.52 33.36
C MET A 1 2.30 1.76 32.47
N LEU A 2 2.35 1.96 31.15
CA LEU A 2 1.54 1.17 30.20
C LEU A 2 2.25 -0.17 29.95
N LYS A 3 1.52 -1.28 30.02
CA LYS A 3 2.03 -2.64 29.78
C LYS A 3 1.10 -3.32 28.77
N GLN A 4 1.69 -3.95 27.76
CA GLN A 4 0.97 -4.69 26.73
C GLN A 4 1.79 -5.90 26.27
N THR A 5 1.13 -6.87 25.64
CA THR A 5 1.82 -7.93 24.90
C THR A 5 2.47 -7.38 23.65
N THR A 6 3.54 -8.02 23.19
CA THR A 6 4.18 -7.67 21.92
C THR A 6 3.25 -7.98 20.76
N ASP A 7 3.23 -7.11 19.76
CA ASP A 7 2.57 -7.37 18.48
C ASP A 7 3.35 -8.45 17.71
N GLN A 8 2.83 -9.67 17.67
CA GLN A 8 3.41 -10.84 17.00
C GLN A 8 2.58 -11.20 15.76
N GLY A 9 3.22 -11.66 14.68
CA GLY A 9 2.55 -12.01 13.43
C GLY A 9 2.39 -10.83 12.46
N LEU A 10 1.70 -11.07 11.33
CA LEU A 10 1.47 -10.09 10.25
C LEU A 10 0.03 -10.08 9.73
N TYR A 11 -0.71 -11.17 9.88
CA TYR A 11 -2.10 -11.29 9.46
C TYR A 11 -2.77 -12.43 10.21
N GLU A 12 -4.10 -12.33 10.38
CA GLU A 12 -4.94 -13.41 10.92
C GLU A 12 -5.56 -14.23 9.78
N LYS A 13 -5.81 -13.58 8.64
CA LYS A 13 -6.28 -14.21 7.41
C LYS A 13 -5.61 -13.56 6.20
N TRP A 14 -5.70 -14.20 5.04
CA TRP A 14 -5.23 -13.62 3.78
C TRP A 14 -6.31 -13.78 2.73
N GLU A 15 -7.22 -12.81 2.67
CA GLU A 15 -8.42 -12.90 1.85
C GLU A 15 -8.42 -11.82 0.77
N THR A 16 -8.34 -12.21 -0.51
CA THR A 16 -8.63 -11.28 -1.60
C THR A 16 -10.14 -11.07 -1.67
N VAL A 17 -10.61 -9.88 -1.33
CA VAL A 17 -12.05 -9.54 -1.26
C VAL A 17 -12.60 -8.93 -2.55
N THR A 18 -11.72 -8.65 -3.51
CA THR A 18 -12.06 -8.14 -4.85
C THR A 18 -12.10 -9.24 -5.89
N ARG A 19 -12.78 -8.97 -7.01
CA ARG A 19 -12.84 -9.85 -8.20
C ARG A 19 -11.48 -10.03 -8.88
N HIS A 20 -10.60 -9.04 -8.74
CA HIS A 20 -9.25 -9.09 -9.25
C HIS A 20 -8.34 -9.60 -8.14
N ASN A 21 -7.67 -10.72 -8.40
CA ASN A 21 -6.71 -11.31 -7.47
C ASN A 21 -5.37 -10.60 -7.52
N ILE A 22 -4.68 -10.60 -6.38
CA ILE A 22 -3.27 -10.30 -6.33
C ILE A 22 -2.53 -11.48 -6.97
N PRO A 23 -1.66 -11.27 -7.98
CA PRO A 23 -0.90 -12.36 -8.57
C PRO A 23 0.02 -13.04 -7.55
N ASP A 24 0.18 -14.37 -7.62
CA ASP A 24 1.02 -15.13 -6.68
C ASP A 24 2.46 -14.60 -6.62
N LYS A 25 3.00 -14.15 -7.76
CA LYS A 25 4.34 -13.51 -7.84
C LYS A 25 4.49 -12.25 -6.98
N LYS A 26 3.39 -11.63 -6.55
CA LYS A 26 3.37 -10.44 -5.68
C LYS A 26 3.25 -10.81 -4.20
N TYR A 27 3.08 -12.08 -3.84
CA TYR A 27 2.89 -12.50 -2.46
C TYR A 27 4.04 -12.07 -1.55
N GLU A 28 5.28 -12.35 -1.94
CA GLU A 28 6.47 -11.98 -1.15
C GLU A 28 6.62 -10.45 -1.01
N LEU A 29 6.35 -9.70 -2.09
CA LEU A 29 6.32 -8.24 -2.04
C LEU A 29 5.22 -7.73 -1.08
N ALA A 30 4.06 -8.37 -1.10
CA ALA A 30 2.92 -8.05 -0.25
C ALA A 30 3.26 -8.29 1.23
N MET A 31 3.90 -9.43 1.53
CA MET A 31 4.41 -9.79 2.85
C MET A 31 5.48 -8.80 3.35
N PHE A 32 6.45 -8.46 2.50
CA PHE A 32 7.45 -7.43 2.80
C PHE A 32 6.78 -6.09 3.12
N THR A 33 5.80 -5.68 2.32
CA THR A 33 5.15 -4.37 2.45
C THR A 33 4.36 -4.24 3.75
N ILE A 34 3.58 -5.27 4.14
CA ILE A 34 2.86 -5.24 5.43
C ILE A 34 3.80 -5.32 6.62
N ALA A 35 4.89 -6.08 6.52
CA ALA A 35 5.91 -6.14 7.57
C ALA A 35 6.59 -4.77 7.79
N ALA A 36 6.89 -4.04 6.70
CA ALA A 36 7.37 -2.66 6.80
C ALA A 36 6.31 -1.72 7.40
N CYS A 37 5.04 -1.88 7.00
CA CYS A 37 3.92 -1.09 7.51
C CYS A 37 3.77 -1.22 9.03
N LYS A 38 3.80 -2.46 9.54
CA LYS A 38 3.72 -2.78 10.97
C LYS A 38 4.76 -2.03 11.82
N HIS A 39 5.96 -1.82 11.28
CA HIS A 39 7.05 -1.15 12.00
C HIS A 39 7.13 0.36 11.72
N THR A 40 6.23 0.89 10.89
CA THR A 40 6.14 2.33 10.59
C THR A 40 5.22 3.01 11.62
N LYS A 41 5.57 4.22 12.06
CA LYS A 41 4.77 4.97 13.05
C LYS A 41 3.38 5.32 12.50
N SER A 42 2.36 5.00 13.28
CA SER A 42 0.94 5.10 12.90
C SER A 42 0.38 6.53 12.92
N ASN A 43 -0.67 6.83 12.14
CA ASN A 43 -1.21 5.94 11.09
C ASN A 43 -0.23 5.87 9.91
N ALA A 44 -0.05 4.66 9.39
CA ALA A 44 0.96 4.36 8.40
C ALA A 44 0.38 3.86 7.08
N ILE A 45 0.95 4.37 5.99
CA ILE A 45 0.79 3.86 4.62
C ILE A 45 2.18 3.60 4.08
N THR A 46 2.41 2.41 3.54
CA THR A 46 3.71 2.03 2.95
C THR A 46 3.51 1.54 1.53
N ILE A 47 4.44 1.88 0.64
CA ILE A 47 4.46 1.42 -0.75
C ILE A 47 5.73 0.59 -0.95
N GLY A 48 5.57 -0.71 -1.15
CA GLY A 48 6.65 -1.62 -1.48
C GLY A 48 6.80 -1.80 -2.99
N TYR A 49 8.04 -1.96 -3.43
CA TYR A 49 8.38 -2.22 -4.82
C TYR A 49 9.42 -3.35 -4.94
N GLU A 50 9.23 -4.22 -5.92
CA GLU A 50 10.21 -5.22 -6.34
C GLU A 50 11.02 -4.66 -7.51
N TYR A 51 12.25 -4.19 -7.23
CA TYR A 51 13.07 -3.53 -8.25
C TYR A 51 13.92 -4.51 -9.06
N GLN A 52 14.14 -5.70 -8.53
CA GLN A 52 14.72 -6.87 -9.17
C GLN A 52 14.03 -8.11 -8.60
N THR A 53 13.95 -9.20 -9.37
CA THR A 53 13.26 -10.43 -8.92
C THR A 53 13.78 -10.90 -7.56
N GLY A 54 12.91 -10.95 -6.57
CA GLY A 54 13.26 -11.34 -5.20
C GLY A 54 13.92 -10.23 -4.35
N CYS A 55 14.10 -9.03 -4.89
CA CYS A 55 14.67 -7.88 -4.18
C CYS A 55 13.62 -6.78 -3.99
N TYR A 56 13.26 -6.56 -2.72
CA TYR A 56 12.19 -5.64 -2.33
C TYR A 56 12.75 -4.38 -1.68
N THR A 57 12.12 -3.24 -1.93
CA THR A 57 12.43 -1.97 -1.27
C THR A 57 11.14 -1.30 -0.84
N LEU A 58 11.21 -0.54 0.26
CA LEU A 58 10.17 0.44 0.57
C LEU A 58 10.38 1.63 -0.36
N LEU A 59 9.49 1.81 -1.34
CA LEU A 59 9.57 2.91 -2.30
C LEU A 59 9.23 4.24 -1.61
N ALA A 60 8.20 4.23 -0.76
CA ALA A 60 7.76 5.40 -0.02
C ALA A 60 6.88 5.03 1.17
N MET A 61 6.68 5.98 2.08
CA MET A 61 5.76 5.86 3.20
C MET A 61 5.13 7.19 3.59
N GLY A 62 3.94 7.13 4.17
CA GLY A 62 3.31 8.20 4.92
C GLY A 62 3.11 7.76 6.36
N ALA A 63 3.92 8.29 7.27
CA ALA A 63 3.95 7.92 8.68
C ALA A 63 3.40 9.03 9.58
N GLY A 64 2.84 8.66 10.74
CA GLY A 64 2.48 9.60 11.80
C GLY A 64 1.29 10.50 11.50
N GLN A 65 0.48 10.21 10.47
CA GLN A 65 -0.60 11.11 10.07
C GLN A 65 -1.92 10.81 10.77
N PRO A 66 -2.67 11.84 11.21
CA PRO A 66 -4.00 11.65 11.77
C PRO A 66 -5.01 11.25 10.68
N ASN A 67 -4.81 11.71 9.44
CA ASN A 67 -5.69 11.44 8.31
C ASN A 67 -5.02 10.50 7.30
N ARG A 68 -5.70 9.39 6.97
CA ARG A 68 -5.15 8.37 6.07
C ARG A 68 -5.07 8.80 4.63
N VAL A 69 -6.04 9.59 4.17
CA VAL A 69 -6.02 10.16 2.82
C VAL A 69 -4.83 11.09 2.66
N ASP A 70 -4.44 11.82 3.71
CA ASP A 70 -3.24 12.65 3.70
C ASP A 70 -1.96 11.79 3.74
N ALA A 71 -1.94 10.71 4.54
CA ALA A 71 -0.84 9.73 4.50
C ALA A 71 -0.62 9.15 3.10
N ILE A 72 -1.71 8.82 2.39
CA ILE A 72 -1.68 8.34 1.00
C ILE A 72 -1.22 9.45 0.05
N LYS A 73 -1.96 10.57 -0.02
CA LYS A 73 -1.82 11.57 -1.08
C LYS A 73 -0.61 12.48 -0.91
N LYS A 74 -0.42 13.02 0.30
CA LYS A 74 0.54 14.09 0.55
C LYS A 74 1.93 13.55 0.92
N LEU A 75 1.99 12.32 1.41
CA LEU A 75 3.25 11.70 1.84
C LEU A 75 3.63 10.51 0.98
N ALA A 76 2.90 9.39 1.03
CA ALA A 76 3.34 8.16 0.38
C ALA A 76 3.43 8.30 -1.15
N ILE A 77 2.37 8.77 -1.81
CA ILE A 77 2.35 8.95 -3.28
C ILE A 77 3.30 10.08 -3.71
N THR A 78 3.27 11.23 -3.03
CA THR A 78 4.19 12.34 -3.33
C THR A 78 5.65 11.89 -3.23
N LYS A 79 5.99 11.17 -2.15
CA LYS A 79 7.35 10.69 -1.97
C LYS A 79 7.74 9.58 -2.97
N ALA A 80 6.80 8.71 -3.33
CA ALA A 80 7.03 7.72 -4.39
C ALA A 80 7.34 8.41 -5.73
N TYR A 81 6.59 9.45 -6.08
CA TYR A 81 6.82 10.23 -7.30
C TYR A 81 8.20 10.89 -7.30
N GLU A 82 8.57 11.60 -6.22
CA GLU A 82 9.92 12.19 -6.07
C GLU A 82 11.03 11.15 -6.23
N ASN A 83 10.93 10.04 -5.51
CA ASN A 83 11.94 8.98 -5.54
C ASN A 83 12.08 8.35 -6.93
N LEU A 84 10.98 8.24 -7.68
CA LEU A 84 10.99 7.68 -9.03
C LEU A 84 11.52 8.65 -10.08
N ILE A 85 11.29 9.96 -9.96
CA ILE A 85 11.91 10.93 -10.86
C ILE A 85 13.44 10.86 -10.74
N THR A 86 13.97 10.86 -9.52
CA THR A 86 15.41 10.77 -9.30
C THR A 86 16.01 9.49 -9.89
N ARG A 87 15.27 8.36 -9.83
CA ARG A 87 15.68 7.10 -10.47
C ARG A 87 15.56 7.15 -11.99
N HIS A 88 14.48 7.74 -12.51
CA HIS A 88 14.25 7.86 -13.95
C HIS A 88 15.40 8.56 -14.68
N GLU A 89 15.87 9.67 -14.11
CA GLU A 89 17.00 10.45 -14.65
C GLU A 89 18.29 9.63 -14.79
N THR A 90 18.48 8.61 -13.94
CA THR A 90 19.69 7.79 -13.90
C THR A 90 19.55 6.45 -14.61
N GLU A 91 18.37 5.83 -14.59
CA GLU A 91 18.16 4.45 -15.05
C GLU A 91 17.48 4.35 -16.41
N GLN A 92 16.51 5.22 -16.74
CA GLN A 92 15.65 5.06 -17.92
C GLN A 92 15.25 6.39 -18.59
N PRO A 93 16.20 7.27 -18.97
CA PRO A 93 15.89 8.61 -19.47
C PRO A 93 15.11 8.64 -20.80
N GLY A 94 15.02 7.52 -21.52
CA GLY A 94 14.34 7.42 -22.81
C GLY A 94 12.82 7.24 -22.75
N ILE A 95 12.25 6.98 -21.58
CA ILE A 95 10.80 6.84 -21.36
C ILE A 95 10.26 8.17 -20.80
N GLY A 96 9.02 8.56 -21.08
CA GLY A 96 8.42 9.74 -20.45
C GLY A 96 8.26 9.55 -18.94
N VAL A 97 8.56 10.56 -18.12
CA VAL A 97 8.51 10.49 -16.64
C VAL A 97 7.17 9.95 -16.14
N GLU A 98 6.05 10.43 -16.70
CA GLU A 98 4.70 9.99 -16.33
C GLU A 98 4.42 8.52 -16.68
N GLU A 99 4.96 8.05 -17.79
CA GLU A 99 4.83 6.67 -18.24
C GLU A 99 5.64 5.74 -17.33
N TYR A 100 6.91 6.09 -17.07
CA TYR A 100 7.77 5.39 -16.13
C TYR A 100 7.13 5.31 -14.74
N TYR A 101 6.66 6.45 -14.21
CA TYR A 101 5.99 6.52 -12.92
C TYR A 101 4.80 5.57 -12.85
N LYS A 102 3.88 5.61 -13.82
CA LYS A 102 2.69 4.74 -13.83
C LYS A 102 3.05 3.27 -13.98
N GLN A 103 4.04 2.95 -14.81
CA GLN A 103 4.52 1.59 -14.99
C GLN A 103 5.01 1.02 -13.66
N ILE A 104 5.88 1.74 -12.95
CA ILE A 104 6.42 1.29 -11.67
C ILE A 104 5.35 1.21 -10.59
N LEU A 105 4.51 2.24 -10.43
CA LEU A 105 3.46 2.25 -9.40
C LEU A 105 2.42 1.15 -9.60
N SER A 106 2.16 0.75 -10.86
CA SER A 106 1.23 -0.35 -11.15
C SER A 106 1.73 -1.72 -10.68
N GLU A 107 3.04 -1.86 -10.49
CA GLU A 107 3.70 -3.07 -9.99
C GLU A 107 3.95 -3.04 -8.48
N CYS A 108 3.69 -1.90 -7.82
CA CYS A 108 3.87 -1.71 -6.39
C CYS A 108 2.69 -2.26 -5.58
N VAL A 109 2.97 -2.59 -4.32
CA VAL A 109 1.95 -2.94 -3.32
C VAL A 109 1.85 -1.83 -2.30
N LEU A 110 0.63 -1.40 -1.97
CA LEU A 110 0.37 -0.47 -0.87
C LEU A 110 -0.18 -1.24 0.34
N ALA A 111 0.38 -1.02 1.52
CA ALA A 111 -0.17 -1.53 2.77
C ALA A 111 -0.61 -0.40 3.69
N SER A 112 -1.67 -0.66 4.45
CA SER A 112 -2.21 0.21 5.49
C SER A 112 -2.23 -0.54 6.82
N ASP A 113 -1.77 0.11 7.88
CA ASP A 113 -1.73 -0.48 9.23
C ASP A 113 -3.12 -0.71 9.85
N ALA A 114 -4.13 0.02 9.37
CA ALA A 114 -5.53 -0.06 9.78
C ALA A 114 -6.51 -0.07 8.58
N PHE A 115 -7.81 -0.28 8.84
CA PHE A 115 -8.88 -0.33 7.83
C PHE A 115 -9.17 1.04 7.19
N PHE A 116 -9.59 1.09 5.93
CA PHE A 116 -10.03 2.35 5.31
C PHE A 116 -11.46 2.70 5.76
N PRO A 117 -11.73 3.94 6.22
CA PRO A 117 -13.07 4.32 6.64
C PRO A 117 -14.00 4.59 5.45
N PHE A 118 -13.45 5.02 4.31
CA PHE A 118 -14.20 5.42 3.11
C PHE A 118 -13.50 4.97 1.82
N PRO A 119 -14.20 4.97 0.66
CA PRO A 119 -13.61 4.58 -0.62
C PRO A 119 -12.54 5.54 -1.18
N ASP A 120 -12.43 6.75 -0.63
CA ASP A 120 -11.49 7.79 -1.07
C ASP A 120 -10.02 7.30 -1.11
N SER A 121 -9.63 6.48 -0.14
CA SER A 121 -8.30 5.87 -0.06
C SER A 121 -8.00 5.00 -1.29
N ILE A 122 -8.99 4.25 -1.77
CA ILE A 122 -8.90 3.46 -3.00
C ILE A 122 -8.86 4.37 -4.22
N ILE A 123 -9.71 5.40 -4.26
CA ILE A 123 -9.78 6.37 -5.37
C ILE A 123 -8.43 7.04 -5.60
N TYR A 124 -7.80 7.54 -4.53
CA TYR A 124 -6.53 8.25 -4.64
C TYR A 124 -5.37 7.31 -4.97
N SER A 125 -5.33 6.11 -4.37
CA SER A 125 -4.31 5.11 -4.68
C SER A 125 -4.37 4.68 -6.15
N ALA A 126 -5.56 4.36 -6.66
CA ALA A 126 -5.75 3.96 -8.04
C ALA A 126 -5.43 5.08 -9.05
N LYS A 127 -5.79 6.34 -8.74
CA LYS A 127 -5.43 7.51 -9.57
C LYS A 127 -3.92 7.66 -9.70
N ALA A 128 -3.17 7.31 -8.67
CA ALA A 128 -1.70 7.33 -8.67
C ALA A 128 -1.06 6.10 -9.33
N GLY A 129 -1.85 5.11 -9.75
CA GLY A 129 -1.37 3.93 -10.46
C GLY A 129 -1.33 2.65 -9.63
N ILE A 130 -1.54 2.70 -8.31
CA ILE A 130 -1.52 1.50 -7.45
C ILE A 130 -2.61 0.50 -7.86
N ARG A 131 -2.24 -0.78 -7.97
CA ARG A 131 -3.16 -1.87 -8.33
C ARG A 131 -3.34 -2.94 -7.26
N TYR A 132 -2.49 -2.96 -6.23
CA TYR A 132 -2.52 -3.96 -5.17
C TYR A 132 -2.49 -3.27 -3.81
N ILE A 133 -3.50 -3.54 -2.98
CA ILE A 133 -3.66 -2.93 -1.66
C ILE A 133 -3.88 -4.01 -0.61
N ILE A 134 -3.21 -3.86 0.53
CA ILE A 134 -3.36 -4.69 1.72
C ILE A 134 -3.86 -3.82 2.87
N SER A 135 -4.88 -4.29 3.57
CA SER A 135 -5.46 -3.62 4.73
C SER A 135 -6.04 -4.67 5.68
N PRO A 136 -6.26 -4.36 6.97
CA PRO A 136 -6.92 -5.30 7.88
C PRO A 136 -8.38 -5.59 7.50
N GLY A 137 -9.06 -4.64 6.86
CA GLY A 137 -10.52 -4.65 6.74
C GLY A 137 -11.20 -4.41 8.10
N GLY A 138 -12.52 -4.44 8.14
CA GLY A 138 -13.33 -4.20 9.34
C GLY A 138 -14.04 -2.84 9.39
N SER A 139 -14.15 -2.14 8.25
CA SER A 139 -15.01 -0.95 8.17
C SER A 139 -16.48 -1.38 8.04
N ILE A 140 -17.39 -0.61 8.65
CA ILE A 140 -18.84 -0.72 8.39
C ILE A 140 -19.13 -0.51 6.89
N ARG A 141 -18.24 0.19 6.18
CA ARG A 141 -18.34 0.52 4.75
C ARG A 141 -17.48 -0.35 3.85
N ASP A 142 -16.99 -1.50 4.31
CA ASP A 142 -16.14 -2.37 3.48
C ASP A 142 -16.80 -2.75 2.15
N GLY A 143 -18.14 -2.91 2.11
CA GLY A 143 -18.87 -3.13 0.86
C GLY A 143 -18.69 -2.01 -0.18
N GLU A 144 -18.71 -0.74 0.23
CA GLU A 144 -18.47 0.41 -0.64
C GLU A 144 -17.01 0.45 -1.12
N ILE A 145 -16.08 0.13 -0.22
CA ILE A 145 -14.63 0.13 -0.49
C ILE A 145 -14.28 -0.97 -1.50
N ILE A 146 -14.81 -2.18 -1.31
CA ILE A 146 -14.63 -3.31 -2.21
C ILE A 146 -15.26 -3.02 -3.57
N ALA A 147 -16.44 -2.41 -3.61
CA ALA A 147 -17.09 -2.02 -4.86
C ALA A 147 -16.23 -1.00 -5.64
N GLU A 148 -15.69 0.01 -4.97
CA GLU A 148 -14.82 1.01 -5.61
C GLU A 148 -13.48 0.42 -6.07
N ALA A 149 -12.90 -0.51 -5.29
CA ALA A 149 -11.68 -1.24 -5.69
C ALA A 149 -11.91 -2.08 -6.96
N ASN A 150 -13.01 -2.82 -7.00
CA ASN A 150 -13.43 -3.58 -8.19
C ASN A 150 -13.62 -2.67 -9.42
N LYS A 151 -14.34 -1.56 -9.25
CA LYS A 151 -14.56 -0.58 -10.34
C LYS A 151 -13.25 -0.06 -10.93
N ARG A 152 -12.21 0.08 -10.10
CA ARG A 152 -10.89 0.60 -10.48
C ARG A 152 -9.88 -0.47 -10.82
N ARG A 153 -10.27 -1.76 -10.81
CA ARG A 153 -9.38 -2.90 -11.03
C ARG A 153 -8.18 -2.89 -10.09
N VAL A 154 -8.44 -2.60 -8.82
CA VAL A 154 -7.49 -2.70 -7.71
C VAL A 154 -7.81 -3.99 -6.96
N SER A 155 -6.79 -4.83 -6.77
CA SER A 155 -6.86 -5.97 -5.87
C SER A 155 -6.77 -5.50 -4.43
N LEU A 156 -7.71 -5.91 -3.59
CA LEU A 156 -7.74 -5.59 -2.16
C LEU A 156 -7.68 -6.88 -1.34
N VAL A 157 -6.67 -6.98 -0.48
CA VAL A 157 -6.48 -8.10 0.44
C VAL A 157 -6.81 -7.64 1.85
N PHE A 158 -7.68 -8.39 2.54
CA PHE A 158 -7.99 -8.23 3.95
C PHE A 158 -7.18 -9.18 4.82
N THR A 159 -6.46 -8.61 5.78
CA THR A 159 -5.56 -9.37 6.66
C THR A 159 -6.17 -9.73 8.01
N GLY A 160 -7.26 -9.07 8.41
CA GLY A 160 -7.88 -9.23 9.73
C GLY A 160 -7.09 -8.63 10.90
N MET A 161 -5.83 -8.21 10.68
CA MET A 161 -4.92 -7.83 11.76
C MET A 161 -4.46 -6.38 11.65
N ARG A 162 -4.69 -5.58 12.69
CA ARG A 162 -4.28 -4.17 12.76
C ARG A 162 -2.92 -4.04 13.46
N HIS A 163 -2.02 -3.22 12.92
CA HIS A 163 -0.65 -3.04 13.43
C HIS A 163 -0.34 -1.58 13.78
N PHE A 164 -0.97 -1.05 14.84
CA PHE A 164 -0.64 0.30 15.31
C PHE A 164 0.68 0.36 16.06
N ASN A 165 1.50 1.35 15.73
CA ASN A 165 2.81 1.59 16.32
C ASN A 165 2.94 3.08 16.72
N HIS A 166 3.16 3.34 18.01
CA HIS A 166 3.28 4.68 18.58
C HIS A 166 4.72 4.90 19.08
#